data_AF-A0A7W9GLG9-F1
#
_entry.id   AF-A0A7W9GLG9-F1
#
_cell.length_a   1.000
_cell.length_b   1.000
_cell.length_c   1.000
_cell.angle_alpha   90.00
_cell.angle_beta   90.00
_cell.angle_gamma   90.00
#
_symmetry.space_group_name_H-M   'P 1'
#
loop_
_entity.id
_entity.type
_entity.pdbx_description
1 polymer ?
#
loop_
_entity_poly.entity_id
_entity_poly.type
_entity_poly.pdbx_seq_one_letter_code
_entity_poly.pdbx_strand_id
1 'polypeptide(L)' 'MPNRLRDARSPYLLQHADNPVDWWEWGDEAFAEARRRDVPVLLSLGYAACHWCHEVAT' A
#
# COMPACT_ATOMS: atom_id res chain seq x y z
N MET A 1 7.08 -6.26 -10.22
CA MET A 1 6.35 -5.23 -10.98
C MET A 1 6.07 -4.13 -9.99
N PRO A 2 6.51 -2.90 -10.26
CA PRO A 2 6.42 -1.85 -9.27
C PRO A 2 4.97 -1.36 -9.16
N ASN A 3 4.46 -1.29 -7.93
CA ASN A 3 3.11 -0.80 -7.65
C ASN A 3 3.08 0.75 -7.63
N ARG A 4 1.93 1.32 -7.29
CA ARG A 4 1.68 2.77 -7.34
C ARG A 4 2.46 3.55 -6.28
N LEU A 5 3.00 2.90 -5.25
CA LEU A 5 3.74 3.58 -4.18
C LEU A 5 5.09 4.16 -4.63
N ARG A 6 5.56 3.86 -5.84
CA ARG A 6 6.77 4.48 -6.43
C ARG A 6 6.72 6.01 -6.51
N ASP A 7 5.51 6.56 -6.59
CA ASP A 7 5.28 8.01 -6.71
C ASP A 7 4.94 8.64 -5.35
N ALA A 8 4.93 7.85 -4.27
CA ALA A 8 4.61 8.32 -2.93
C ALA A 8 5.71 9.24 -2.39
N ARG A 9 5.31 10.23 -1.57
CA ARG A 9 6.27 11.12 -0.90
C ARG A 9 6.86 10.53 0.38
N SER A 10 6.15 9.59 0.99
CA SER A 10 6.54 9.00 2.26
C SER A 10 7.68 8.00 2.06
N PRO A 11 8.83 8.14 2.75
CA PRO A 11 9.89 7.13 2.72
C PRO A 11 9.42 5.75 3.15
N TYR A 12 8.45 5.67 4.07
CA TYR A 12 7.86 4.39 4.49
C TYR A 12 7.12 3.71 3.33
N LEU A 13 6.28 4.45 2.59
CA LEU A 13 5.52 3.89 1.47
C LEU A 13 6.45 3.48 0.32
N LEU A 14 7.50 4.26 0.04
CA LEU A 14 8.49 3.95 -0.99
C LEU A 14 9.22 2.62 -0.76
N GLN A 15 9.41 2.21 0.51
CA GLN A 15 10.01 0.90 0.83
C GLN A 15 9.15 -0.28 0.37
N HIS A 16 7.85 -0.07 0.12
CA HIS A 16 6.92 -1.09 -0.35
C HIS A 16 6.64 -0.99 -1.86
N ALA A 17 7.32 -0.12 -2.60
CA ALA A 17 7.03 0.16 -4.02
C ALA A 17 7.29 -1.02 -4.97
N ASP A 18 8.22 -1.91 -4.60
CA ASP A 18 8.60 -3.07 -5.41
C ASP A 18 7.93 -4.38 -4.94
N ASN A 19 7.10 -4.30 -3.90
CA ASN A 19 6.40 -5.46 -3.36
C ASN A 19 5.37 -5.99 -4.39
N PRO A 20 5.12 -7.32 -4.42
CA PRO A 20 4.21 -7.93 -5.39
C PRO A 20 2.74 -7.55 -5.19
N VAL A 21 2.37 -7.06 -4.00
CA VAL A 21 1.03 -6.52 -3.74
C VAL A 21 0.86 -5.22 -4.52
N ASP A 22 -0.27 -5.11 -5.23
CA ASP A 22 -0.66 -3.86 -5.92
C ASP A 22 -1.16 -2.84 -4.90
N TRP A 23 -0.23 -2.25 -4.14
CA TRP A 23 -0.53 -1.24 -3.14
C TRP A 23 -1.04 0.05 -3.76
N TRP A 24 -2.00 0.67 -3.08
CA TRP A 24 -2.55 1.98 -3.37
C TRP A 24 -2.27 2.90 -2.17
N GLU A 25 -1.98 4.18 -2.43
CA GLU A 25 -2.10 5.19 -1.38
C GLU A 25 -3.57 5.35 -0.98
N TRP A 26 -3.80 5.92 0.20
CA TRP A 26 -5.15 6.24 0.65
C TRP A 26 -5.79 7.29 -0.28
N GLY A 27 -6.92 6.95 -0.87
CA GLY A 27 -7.65 7.81 -1.81
C GLY A 27 -8.94 7.17 -2.30
N ASP A 28 -9.82 7.98 -2.90
CA ASP A 28 -11.12 7.54 -3.40
C ASP A 28 -10.99 6.50 -4.53
N GLU A 29 -9.91 6.53 -5.30
CA GLU A 29 -9.65 5.64 -6.42
C GLU A 29 -9.52 4.17 -5.98
N ALA A 30 -8.89 3.92 -4.83
CA ALA A 30 -8.74 2.57 -4.28
C ALA A 30 -10.10 1.98 -3.91
N PHE A 31 -10.99 2.77 -3.30
CA PHE A 31 -12.34 2.34 -2.93
C PHE A 31 -13.25 2.19 -4.16
N ALA A 32 -13.13 3.07 -5.15
CA ALA A 32 -13.85 2.96 -6.41
C ALA A 32 -13.48 1.67 -7.15
N GLU A 33 -12.19 1.33 -7.18
CA GLU A 33 -11.69 0.10 -7.80
C GLU A 33 -12.16 -1.16 -7.06
N ALA A 34 -12.10 -1.16 -5.72
CA ALA A 34 -12.61 -2.25 -4.90
C ALA A 34 -14.12 -2.50 -5.13
N ARG A 35 -14.92 -1.42 -5.19
CA ARG A 35 -16.34 -1.49 -5.51
C ARG A 35 -16.61 -1.98 -6.93
N ARG A 36 -15.84 -1.53 -7.92
CA ARG A 36 -15.96 -2.00 -9.32
C ARG A 36 -15.69 -3.50 -9.45
N ARG A 37 -14.73 -4.00 -8.67
CA ARG A 37 -14.31 -5.42 -8.66
C ARG A 37 -15.12 -6.30 -7.72
N ASP A 38 -16.00 -5.72 -6.90
CA ASP A 38 -16.75 -6.41 -5.85
C ASP A 38 -15.84 -7.21 -4.89
N VAL A 39 -14.77 -6.58 -4.42
CA VAL A 39 -13.83 -7.16 -3.46
C VAL A 39 -13.64 -6.25 -2.24
N PRO A 40 -13.30 -6.81 -1.06
CA PRO A 40 -13.01 -5.99 0.11
C PRO A 40 -11.70 -5.19 -0.06
N VAL A 41 -11.55 -4.16 0.76
CA VAL A 41 -10.29 -3.41 0.90
C VAL A 41 -9.51 -3.96 2.08
N LEU A 42 -8.25 -4.33 1.84
CA LEU A 42 -7.27 -4.55 2.91
C LEU A 42 -6.59 -3.22 3.24
N LEU A 43 -6.88 -2.67 4.42
CA LEU A 43 -6.20 -1.48 4.91
C LEU A 43 -5.02 -1.87 5.80
N SER A 44 -3.81 -1.54 5.35
CA SER A 44 -2.57 -1.68 6.13
C SER A 44 -2.10 -0.30 6.59
N LEU A 45 -1.80 -0.16 7.89
CA LEU A 45 -1.31 1.09 8.49
C LEU A 45 0.01 0.82 9.21
N GLY A 46 1.01 1.68 8.97
CA GLY A 46 2.32 1.56 9.57
C GLY A 46 3.11 2.86 9.47
N TYR A 47 4.32 2.84 10.02
CA TYR A 47 5.24 3.99 10.00
C TYR A 47 6.69 3.50 10.10
N ALA A 48 7.65 4.30 9.63
CA ALA A 48 9.05 3.91 9.44
C ALA A 48 9.83 3.52 10.72
N ALA A 49 9.31 3.82 11.91
CA ALA A 49 9.95 3.45 13.17
C ALA A 49 9.20 2.32 13.91
N CYS A 50 8.18 1.75 13.28
CA CYS A 50 7.41 0.64 13.81
C CYS A 50 8.19 -0.67 13.66
N HIS A 51 8.65 -1.25 14.77
CA HIS A 51 9.40 -2.50 14.77
C HIS A 51 8.66 -3.62 14.01
N TRP A 52 7.38 -3.84 14.34
CA TRP A 52 6.58 -4.91 13.75
C TRP A 52 6.12 -4.66 12.32
N CYS A 53 6.14 -3.40 11.85
CA CYS A 53 5.73 -3.06 10.50
C CYS A 53 6.82 -3.39 9.47
N HIS A 54 8.07 -3.55 9.89
CA HIS A 54 9.16 -4.00 9.04
C HIS A 54 9.18 -5.53 8.88
N GLU A 55 8.78 -6.26 9.93
CA GLU A 55 8.73 -7.73 9.93
C GLU A 55 7.57 -8.26 9.07
N VAL A 56 6.50 -7.48 8.92
CA VAL A 56 5.40 -7.76 7.98
C VAL A 56 5.76 -7.21 6.60
N ALA A 57 6.56 -7.96 5.85
CA ALA A 57 6.83 -7.67 4.44
C ALA A 57 5.83 -8.42 3.56
N THR A 58 4.87 -7.69 2.98
CA THR A 58 3.95 -8.18 1.94
C THR A 58 4.23 -7.49 0.62
#